data_AF-A0A0G4E5V6-F1
#
_entry.id   AF-A0A0G4E5V6-F1
#
_cell.length_a   1.000
_cell.length_b   1.000
_cell.length_c   1.000
_cell.angle_alpha   90.00
_cell.angle_beta   90.00
_cell.angle_gamma   90.00
#
_symmetry.space_group_name_H-M   'P 1'
#
loop_
_entity.id
_entity.type
_entity.pdbx_description
1 polymer ?
#
loop_
_entity_poly.entity_id
_entity_poly.type
_entity_poly.pdbx_seq_one_letter_code
_entity_poly.pdbx_strand_id
1 'polypeptide(L)' 'MARARLHLICGNCGCNSMWSYRIDPKGHDVEGELRPAVFLSCGNCSTLHDIADNARELTTTTD' A
#
# COMPACT_ATOMS: atom_id res chain seq x y z
N MET A 1 3.20 16.49 11.20
CA MET A 1 3.11 16.27 9.74
C MET A 1 1.84 16.93 9.21
N ALA A 2 1.87 17.53 8.01
CA ALA A 2 0.69 18.10 7.37
C ALA A 2 -0.12 16.99 6.67
N ARG A 3 -1.44 17.01 6.79
CA ARG A 3 -2.33 16.03 6.15
C ARG A 3 -2.80 16.54 4.79
N ALA A 4 -2.12 16.13 3.72
CA ALA A 4 -2.51 16.43 2.34
C ALA A 4 -3.27 15.26 1.69
N ARG A 5 -4.04 15.54 0.63
CA ARG A 5 -4.66 14.49 -0.19
C ARG A 5 -3.58 13.76 -0.99
N LEU A 6 -3.59 12.43 -0.94
CA LEU A 6 -2.73 11.59 -1.77
C LEU A 6 -3.36 11.44 -3.16
N HIS A 7 -2.56 11.68 -4.22
CA HIS A 7 -2.95 11.42 -5.60
C HIS A 7 -2.41 10.05 -6.03
N LEU A 8 -3.29 9.15 -6.48
CA LEU A 8 -2.94 7.78 -6.91
C LEU A 8 -3.29 7.56 -8.38
N ILE A 9 -2.38 6.95 -9.14
CA ILE A 9 -2.57 6.56 -10.54
C ILE A 9 -2.17 5.10 -10.68
N CYS A 10 -3.02 4.28 -11.30
CA CYS A 10 -2.79 2.84 -11.43
C CYS A 10 -1.69 2.62 -12.46
N GLY A 11 -0.56 2.06 -12.03
CA GLY A 11 0.57 1.78 -12.91
C GLY A 11 0.26 0.80 -14.04
N ASN A 12 -0.83 0.02 -13.93
CA ASN A 12 -1.23 -0.96 -14.95
C ASN A 12 -2.15 -0.37 -16.03
N CYS A 13 -3.18 0.41 -15.65
CA CYS A 13 -4.20 0.90 -16.60
C CYS A 13 -4.37 2.43 -16.65
N GLY A 14 -3.62 3.18 -15.85
CA GLY A 14 -3.72 4.64 -15.78
C GLY A 14 -4.95 5.21 -15.05
N CYS A 15 -5.83 4.37 -14.50
CA CYS A 15 -6.98 4.83 -13.71
C CYS A 15 -6.52 5.61 -12.46
N ASN A 16 -7.15 6.74 -12.17
CA ASN A 16 -6.77 7.64 -11.07
C ASN A 16 -7.89 7.91 -10.05
N SER A 17 -9.05 7.24 -10.18
CA SER A 17 -10.24 7.56 -9.40
C SER A 17 -10.92 6.36 -8.74
N MET A 18 -10.65 5.13 -9.20
CA MET A 18 -11.31 3.92 -8.72
C MET A 18 -10.37 3.12 -7.83
N TRP A 19 -10.34 3.43 -6.54
CA TRP A 19 -9.43 2.81 -5.57
C TRP A 19 -10.18 2.31 -4.33
N SER A 20 -9.86 1.08 -3.94
CA SER A 20 -10.21 0.51 -2.64
C SER A 20 -8.94 0.06 -1.94
N TYR A 21 -8.90 0.05 -0.62
CA TYR A 21 -7.74 -0.46 0.14
C TYR A 21 -8.16 -1.54 1.13
N ARG A 22 -7.23 -2.43 1.46
CA ARG A 22 -7.36 -3.40 2.56
C ARG A 22 -6.06 -3.48 3.33
N ILE A 23 -6.17 -3.73 4.64
CA ILE A 23 -5.04 -4.05 5.50
C ILE A 23 -5.07 -5.55 5.75
N ASP A 24 -3.98 -6.23 5.44
CA ASP A 24 -3.77 -7.62 5.83
C ASP A 24 -2.95 -7.63 7.13
N PRO A 25 -3.53 -8.02 8.28
CA PRO A 25 -2.84 -7.98 9.56
C PRO A 25 -1.73 -9.04 9.67
N LYS A 26 -1.76 -10.09 8.84
CA LYS A 26 -0.65 -11.06 8.75
C LYS A 26 0.41 -10.56 7.78
N GLY A 27 -0.03 -9.88 6.72
CA GLY A 27 0.80 -9.15 5.76
C GLY A 27 1.99 -9.94 5.24
N HIS A 28 3.19 -9.34 5.33
CA HIS A 28 4.44 -9.89 4.78
C HIS A 28 5.30 -10.53 5.84
N ASP A 29 5.98 -11.61 5.47
CA ASP A 29 7.11 -12.13 6.24
C ASP A 29 8.35 -11.27 5.94
N VAL A 30 8.82 -10.55 6.97
CA VAL A 30 10.04 -9.76 6.93
C VAL A 30 10.99 -10.36 7.97
N GLU A 31 11.95 -11.17 7.50
CA GLU A 31 12.97 -11.81 8.34
C GLU A 31 12.40 -12.69 9.49
N GLY A 32 11.27 -13.36 9.25
CA GLY A 32 10.59 -14.20 10.24
C GLY A 32 9.56 -13.46 11.09
N GLU A 33 9.42 -12.14 10.92
CA GLU A 33 8.37 -11.34 11.55
C GLU A 33 7.25 -11.04 10.56
N LEU A 34 6.02 -11.41 10.92
CA LEU A 34 4.83 -11.03 10.15
C LEU A 34 4.47 -9.57 10.39
N ARG A 35 4.55 -8.75 9.34
CA ARG A 35 4.25 -7.31 9.38
C ARG A 35 2.99 -7.00 8.58
N PRO A 36 2.08 -6.15 9.08
CA PRO A 36 0.88 -5.78 8.35
C PRO A 36 1.18 -5.23 6.95
N ALA A 37 0.42 -5.68 5.95
CA ALA A 37 0.53 -5.21 4.58
C ALA A 37 -0.66 -4.34 4.20
N VAL A 38 -0.43 -3.30 3.39
CA VAL A 38 -1.49 -2.46 2.85
C VAL A 38 -1.57 -2.68 1.35
N PHE A 39 -2.73 -3.15 0.90
CA PHE A 39 -2.99 -3.37 -0.51
C PHE A 39 -3.96 -2.32 -1.06
N LEU A 40 -3.67 -1.81 -2.25
CA LEU A 40 -4.54 -0.94 -3.04
C LEU A 40 -5.09 -1.72 -4.23
N SER A 41 -6.41 -1.82 -4.34
CA SER A 41 -7.08 -2.43 -5.49
C SER A 41 -7.59 -1.35 -6.45
N CYS A 42 -7.21 -1.46 -7.72
CA CYS A 42 -7.76 -0.64 -8.78
C CYS A 42 -9.12 -1.20 -9.22
N GLY A 43 -10.19 -0.43 -9.05
CA GLY A 43 -11.55 -0.85 -9.44
C GLY A 43 -11.78 -0.91 -10.95
N ASN A 44 -10.90 -0.33 -11.77
CA ASN A 44 -11.02 -0.35 -13.22
C ASN A 44 -10.48 -1.64 -13.85
N CYS A 45 -9.25 -2.03 -13.50
CA CYS A 45 -8.58 -3.20 -14.08
C CYS A 45 -8.39 -4.35 -13.07
N SER A 46 -8.94 -4.22 -11.87
CA SER A 46 -8.86 -5.21 -10.77
C SER A 46 -7.44 -5.54 -10.30
N THR A 47 -6.42 -4.76 -10.71
CA THR A 47 -5.04 -4.96 -10.25
C THR A 47 -4.94 -4.66 -8.77
N LEU A 48 -4.32 -5.59 -8.03
CA LEU A 48 -3.96 -5.43 -6.63
C LEU A 48 -2.50 -4.98 -6.55
N HIS A 49 -2.26 -3.85 -5.90
CA HIS A 49 -0.94 -3.29 -5.69
C HIS A 49 -0.58 -3.40 -4.21
N ASP A 50 0.65 -3.82 -3.93
CA ASP A 50 1.22 -3.69 -2.60
C ASP A 50 1.85 -2.31 -2.44
N ILE A 51 1.57 -1.62 -1.33
CA ILE A 51 2.24 -0.35 -1.04
C ILE A 51 3.74 -0.56 -0.81
N ALA A 52 4.13 -1.69 -0.23
CA ALA A 52 5.53 -1.99 0.09
C ALA A 52 6.44 -2.05 -1.14
N ASP A 53 5.88 -2.36 -2.32
CA ASP A 53 6.62 -2.38 -3.59
C ASP A 53 7.15 -0.99 -3.99
N ASN A 54 6.51 0.08 -3.51
CA ASN A 54 6.79 1.46 -3.94
C ASN A 54 7.09 2.41 -2.78
N ALA A 55 6.82 2.03 -1.54
CA ALA A 55 7.09 2.82 -0.35
C ALA A 55 7.64 1.93 0.76
N ARG A 56 8.68 2.40 1.44
CA ARG A 56 9.26 1.68 2.58
C ARG A 56 8.47 1.99 3.85
N GLU A 57 8.27 0.98 4.68
CA GLU A 57 7.81 1.16 6.05
C GLU A 57 8.83 2.02 6.82
N LEU A 58 8.36 3.06 7.51
CA LEU A 58 9.19 3.80 8.45
C LEU A 58 9.20 3.05 9.77
N THR A 59 10.32 2.38 10.07
CA THR A 59 10.55 1.82 11.41
C THR A 59 10.88 2.98 12.35
N THR A 60 10.03 3.22 13.35
CA THR A 60 10.41 4.06 14.48
C THR A 60 11.39 3.27 15.34
N THR A 61 12.68 3.50 15.17
CA THR A 61 13.68 3.11 16.16
C THR A 61 13.43 3.97 17.40
N THR A 62 12.80 3.39 18.42
CA THR A 62 12.87 3.95 19.78
C THR A 62 14.27 3.63 20.30
N ASP A 63 15.16 4.61 20.24
CA ASP A 63 16.34 4.69 21.11
C ASP A 63 15.91 4.99 22.55
#